data_AF-A0A1B9HTF5-F1
#
_entry.id   AF-A0A1B9HTF5-F1
#
_cell.length_a   1.000
_cell.length_b   1.000
_cell.length_c   1.000
_cell.angle_alpha   90.00
_cell.angle_beta   90.00
_cell.angle_gamma   90.00
#
_symmetry.space_group_name_H-M   'P 1'
#
loop_
_entity.id
_entity.type
_entity.pdbx_description
1 polymer ?
#
loop_
_entity_poly.entity_id
_entity_poly.type
_entity_poly.pdbx_seq_one_letter_code
_entity_poly.pdbx_strand_id
1 'polypeptide(L)'
;MRPSAPAQSGMPGPKTYIGWWGDMGSLPQKGIKTYGVSPYRQRAMAGALNGYIFNGFARLMNHLPYVAPPALFFYGVYYWSKSKYEYFNSKQGHYDNLIKEGVIKPGQYERPTVEPMSH
;
A
#
# COMPACT_ATOMS: atom_id res chain seq x y z
N MET A 1 48.97 6.06 -20.09
CA MET A 1 49.11 6.35 -18.66
C MET A 1 48.16 5.44 -17.90
N ARG A 2 48.65 4.63 -16.96
CA ARG A 2 47.77 3.88 -16.04
C ARG A 2 47.27 4.89 -15.00
N PRO A 3 45.96 5.00 -14.71
CA PRO A 3 45.49 5.85 -13.62
C PRO A 3 46.19 5.41 -12.33
N SER A 4 46.94 6.31 -11.69
CA SER A 4 47.45 6.06 -10.34
C SER A 4 46.26 6.04 -9.39
N ALA A 5 46.20 5.06 -8.49
CA ALA A 5 45.16 4.99 -7.48
C ALA A 5 45.13 6.30 -6.66
N PRO A 6 43.93 6.82 -6.31
CA PRO A 6 43.83 8.02 -5.48
C PRO A 6 44.52 7.76 -4.13
N ALA A 7 45.39 8.68 -3.72
CA ALA A 7 46.04 8.61 -2.41
C ALA A 7 44.99 8.75 -1.31
N GLN A 8 44.74 7.67 -0.57
CA GLN A 8 43.85 7.69 0.60
C GLN A 8 44.68 8.06 1.83
N SER A 9 44.36 9.17 2.49
CA SER A 9 45.12 9.71 3.63
C SER A 9 44.72 9.12 5.00
N GLY A 10 43.92 8.03 5.03
CA GLY A 10 43.39 7.42 6.25
C GLY A 10 43.78 5.96 6.44
N MET A 11 43.54 5.42 7.64
CA MET A 11 43.64 3.98 7.94
C MET A 11 42.73 3.20 6.97
N PRO A 12 43.19 2.09 6.36
CA PRO A 12 42.34 1.29 5.46
C PRO A 12 41.01 0.90 6.11
N GLY A 13 39.91 1.35 5.54
CA GLY A 13 38.56 1.00 5.98
C GLY A 13 38.14 -0.40 5.51
N PRO A 14 37.08 -0.97 6.10
CA PRO A 14 36.51 -2.23 5.61
C PRO A 14 35.96 -2.06 4.18
N LYS A 15 35.90 -3.17 3.42
CA LYS A 15 35.29 -3.15 2.09
C LYS A 15 33.79 -2.87 2.18
N THR A 16 33.31 -1.92 1.40
CA THR A 16 31.89 -1.53 1.30
C THR A 16 31.36 -1.77 -0.12
N TYR A 17 30.04 -1.80 -0.28
CA TYR A 17 29.39 -1.92 -1.58
C TYR A 17 29.31 -0.59 -2.36
N ILE A 18 29.62 0.54 -1.71
CA ILE A 18 29.54 1.89 -2.28
C ILE A 18 30.74 2.69 -1.77
N GLY A 19 31.47 3.31 -2.70
CA GLY A 19 32.55 4.25 -2.41
C GLY A 19 32.14 5.71 -2.62
N TRP A 20 33.05 6.57 -3.08
CA TRP A 20 32.81 8.01 -3.26
C TRP A 20 32.82 8.44 -4.74
N TRP A 21 32.59 9.72 -5.01
CA TRP A 21 32.75 10.29 -6.36
C TRP A 21 34.12 9.93 -6.93
N GLY A 22 34.12 9.27 -8.10
CA GLY A 22 35.33 8.77 -8.76
C GLY A 22 35.66 7.29 -8.47
N ASP A 23 35.06 6.68 -7.46
CA ASP A 23 35.25 5.27 -7.09
C ASP A 23 33.97 4.69 -6.44
N MET A 24 32.85 4.72 -7.16
CA MET A 24 31.55 4.29 -6.63
C MET A 24 31.41 2.77 -6.40
N GLY A 25 32.36 1.96 -6.86
CA GLY A 25 32.30 0.50 -6.77
C GLY A 25 31.42 -0.19 -7.83
N SER A 26 30.95 0.55 -8.85
CA SER A 26 30.21 -0.03 -9.99
C SER A 26 31.13 -0.69 -11.02
N LEU A 27 30.55 -1.51 -11.90
CA LEU A 27 31.24 -2.00 -13.10
C LEU A 27 31.76 -0.82 -13.96
N PRO A 28 32.90 -0.98 -14.66
CA PRO A 28 33.44 0.06 -15.53
C PRO A 28 32.49 0.33 -16.71
N GLN A 29 32.18 1.60 -16.95
CA GLN A 29 31.30 2.04 -18.04
C GLN A 29 32.11 2.73 -19.14
N LYS A 30 31.93 2.32 -20.39
CA LYS A 30 32.61 2.92 -21.56
C LYS A 30 31.62 3.09 -22.72
N GLY A 31 31.63 4.25 -23.36
CA GLY A 31 30.84 4.52 -24.57
C GLY A 31 29.43 5.10 -24.34
N ILE A 32 28.99 5.23 -23.09
CA ILE A 32 27.71 5.86 -22.74
C ILE A 32 27.89 7.40 -22.73
N LYS A 33 27.08 8.11 -23.51
CA LYS A 33 27.05 9.58 -23.55
C LYS A 33 25.71 10.06 -23.00
N THR A 34 25.74 10.89 -21.97
CA THR A 34 24.55 11.48 -21.34
C THR A 34 24.47 12.96 -21.65
N TYR A 35 23.30 13.42 -22.06
CA TYR A 35 23.04 14.82 -22.38
C TYR A 35 21.99 15.37 -21.42
N GLY A 36 22.17 16.62 -20.99
CA GLY A 36 21.21 17.33 -20.16
C GLY A 36 21.08 18.77 -20.61
N VAL A 37 19.88 19.35 -20.46
CA VAL A 37 19.61 20.76 -20.74
C VAL A 37 19.49 21.50 -19.40
N SER A 38 20.06 22.71 -19.31
CA SER A 38 19.97 23.55 -18.11
C SER A 38 18.50 23.70 -17.66
N PRO A 39 18.19 23.55 -16.36
CA PRO A 39 16.82 23.67 -15.86
C PRO A 39 16.22 25.06 -16.11
N TYR A 40 17.05 26.11 -16.16
CA TYR A 40 16.63 27.48 -16.48
C TYR A 40 16.24 27.68 -17.96
N ARG A 41 16.49 26.68 -18.81
CA ARG A 41 16.08 26.64 -20.22
C ARG A 41 14.88 25.71 -20.45
N GLN A 42 14.36 25.09 -19.40
CA GLN A 42 13.21 24.20 -19.47
C GLN A 42 12.02 24.80 -18.72
N ARG A 43 10.81 24.41 -19.11
CA ARG A 43 9.60 24.69 -18.33
C ARG A 43 9.48 23.62 -17.25
N ALA A 44 9.56 24.00 -15.98
CA ALA A 44 9.63 23.06 -14.85
C ALA A 44 8.50 22.01 -14.81
N MET A 45 7.28 22.37 -15.21
CA MET A 45 6.10 21.49 -15.19
C MET A 45 5.51 21.26 -16.59
N ALA A 46 6.32 21.36 -17.64
CA ALA A 46 5.83 21.07 -19.00
C ALA A 46 5.29 19.64 -19.08
N GLY A 47 4.02 19.51 -19.47
CA GLY A 47 3.37 18.21 -19.61
C GLY A 47 3.03 17.50 -18.30
N ALA A 48 3.17 18.15 -17.15
CA ALA A 48 2.89 17.51 -15.86
C ALA A 48 1.45 17.00 -15.76
N LEU A 49 0.45 17.79 -16.16
CA LEU A 49 -0.97 17.39 -16.10
C LEU A 49 -1.28 16.25 -17.07
N ASN A 50 -1.04 16.44 -18.37
CA ASN A 50 -1.31 15.40 -19.37
C ASN A 50 -0.49 14.12 -19.09
N GLY A 51 0.78 14.27 -18.71
CA GLY A 51 1.66 13.16 -18.37
C GLY A 51 1.22 12.41 -17.11
N TYR A 52 0.75 13.12 -16.08
CA TYR A 52 0.31 12.50 -14.84
C TYR A 52 -1.06 11.82 -14.99
N ILE A 53 -2.00 12.42 -15.72
CA ILE A 53 -3.33 11.82 -15.91
C ILE A 53 -3.19 10.48 -16.64
N PHE A 54 -2.53 10.43 -17.79
CA PHE A 54 -2.44 9.21 -18.57
C PHE A 54 -1.42 8.20 -18.01
N ASN A 55 -0.20 8.64 -17.70
CA ASN A 55 0.82 7.72 -17.18
C ASN A 55 0.60 7.37 -15.71
N GLY A 56 0.04 8.29 -14.91
CA GLY A 56 -0.33 8.00 -13.53
C GLY A 56 -1.46 6.97 -13.46
N PHE A 57 -2.50 7.11 -14.30
CA PHE A 57 -3.55 6.09 -14.40
C PHE A 57 -2.98 4.73 -14.81
N ALA A 58 -2.15 4.67 -15.85
CA ALA A 58 -1.53 3.42 -16.29
C ALA A 58 -0.70 2.76 -15.16
N ARG A 59 0.06 3.56 -14.39
CA ARG A 59 0.81 3.05 -13.22
C ARG A 59 -0.12 2.52 -12.13
N LEU A 60 -1.19 3.25 -11.80
CA LEU A 60 -2.16 2.82 -10.79
C LEU A 60 -2.82 1.50 -11.19
N MET A 61 -3.24 1.36 -12.44
CA MET A 61 -3.87 0.15 -12.94
C MET A 61 -2.92 -1.07 -12.91
N ASN A 62 -1.62 -0.88 -13.11
CA ASN A 62 -0.64 -1.97 -12.98
C ASN A 62 -0.45 -2.45 -11.53
N HIS A 63 -0.65 -1.57 -10.55
CA HIS A 63 -0.52 -1.92 -9.13
C HIS A 63 -1.84 -2.36 -8.49
N LEU A 64 -2.97 -1.98 -9.08
CA LEU A 64 -4.30 -2.25 -8.55
C LEU A 64 -4.55 -3.75 -8.26
N PRO A 65 -4.13 -4.73 -9.09
CA PRO A 65 -4.33 -6.15 -8.79
C PRO A 65 -3.61 -6.63 -7.52
N TYR A 66 -2.58 -5.94 -7.06
CA TYR A 66 -1.85 -6.31 -5.84
C TYR A 66 -2.43 -5.65 -4.59
N VAL A 67 -3.07 -4.50 -4.74
CA VAL A 67 -3.61 -3.70 -3.62
C VAL A 67 -5.11 -3.93 -3.42
N ALA A 68 -5.88 -4.05 -4.50
CA ALA A 68 -7.33 -4.18 -4.44
C ALA A 68 -7.79 -5.48 -3.76
N PRO A 69 -7.26 -6.68 -4.06
CA PRO A 69 -7.70 -7.90 -3.40
C PRO A 69 -7.56 -7.88 -1.86
N PRO A 70 -6.39 -7.54 -1.27
CA PRO A 70 -6.29 -7.46 0.19
C PRO A 70 -7.17 -6.35 0.75
N ALA A 71 -7.25 -5.17 0.10
CA ALA A 71 -8.10 -4.08 0.58
C ALA A 71 -9.58 -4.48 0.63
N LEU A 72 -10.10 -5.11 -0.43
CA LEU A 72 -11.47 -5.59 -0.50
C LEU A 72 -11.72 -6.71 0.52
N PHE A 73 -10.77 -7.62 0.69
CA PHE A 73 -10.88 -8.70 1.67
C PHE A 73 -11.01 -8.15 3.10
N PHE A 74 -10.08 -7.29 3.52
CA PHE A 74 -10.11 -6.75 4.88
C PHE A 74 -11.33 -5.87 5.12
N TYR A 75 -11.73 -5.07 4.13
CA TYR A 75 -12.96 -4.28 4.23
C TYR A 75 -14.21 -5.18 4.33
N GLY A 76 -14.27 -6.26 3.57
CA GLY A 76 -15.36 -7.24 3.64
C GLY A 76 -15.45 -7.93 4.99
N VAL A 77 -14.30 -8.37 5.55
CA VAL A 77 -14.24 -8.96 6.90
C VAL A 77 -14.68 -7.96 7.95
N TYR A 78 -14.22 -6.70 7.87
CA TYR A 78 -14.63 -5.63 8.77
C TYR A 78 -16.14 -5.39 8.74
N TYR A 79 -16.71 -5.22 7.54
CA TYR A 79 -18.14 -4.99 7.36
C TYR A 79 -19.00 -6.14 7.88
N TRP A 80 -18.59 -7.39 7.58
CA TRP A 80 -19.25 -8.59 8.10
C TRP A 80 -19.18 -8.67 9.62
N SER A 81 -18.00 -8.40 10.20
CA SER A 81 -17.76 -8.47 11.65
C SER A 81 -18.59 -7.44 12.39
N LYS A 82 -18.64 -6.20 11.90
CA LYS A 82 -19.45 -5.11 12.48
C LYS A 82 -20.94 -5.44 12.43
N SER A 83 -21.43 -5.88 11.28
CA SER A 83 -22.84 -6.26 11.10
C SER A 83 -23.25 -7.42 12.01
N LYS A 84 -22.38 -8.43 12.16
CA LYS A 84 -22.62 -9.57 13.07
C LYS A 84 -22.56 -9.16 14.53
N TYR A 85 -21.60 -8.32 14.91
CA TYR A 85 -21.47 -7.80 16.26
C TYR A 85 -22.73 -7.01 16.67
N GLU A 86 -23.22 -6.14 15.80
CA GLU A 86 -24.45 -5.38 16.05
C GLU A 86 -25.67 -6.28 16.18
N TYR A 87 -25.80 -7.28 15.30
CA TYR A 87 -26.88 -8.25 15.40
C TYR A 87 -26.83 -9.03 16.72
N PHE A 88 -25.67 -9.53 17.15
CA PHE A 88 -25.56 -10.29 18.41
C PHE A 88 -25.81 -9.43 19.67
N ASN A 89 -25.52 -8.14 19.61
CA ASN A 89 -25.84 -7.20 20.69
C ASN A 89 -27.26 -6.62 20.58
N SER A 90 -28.03 -7.00 19.56
CA SER A 90 -29.44 -6.62 19.43
C SER A 90 -30.35 -7.55 20.25
N LYS A 91 -31.55 -7.04 20.57
CA LYS A 91 -32.61 -7.84 21.24
C LYS A 91 -32.93 -9.13 20.46
N GLN A 92 -32.95 -9.03 19.14
CA GLN A 92 -33.26 -10.16 18.26
C GLN A 92 -32.13 -11.20 18.24
N GLY A 93 -30.87 -10.78 18.20
CA GLY A 93 -29.74 -11.69 18.30
C GLY A 93 -29.71 -12.45 19.63
N HIS A 94 -30.06 -11.76 20.73
CA HIS A 94 -30.15 -12.41 22.04
C HIS A 94 -31.30 -13.43 22.10
N TYR A 95 -32.48 -13.08 21.57
CA TYR A 95 -33.62 -13.98 21.44
C TYR A 95 -33.29 -15.23 20.59
N ASP A 96 -32.69 -15.02 19.41
CA ASP A 96 -32.33 -16.12 18.51
C ASP A 96 -31.24 -17.03 19.12
N ASN A 97 -30.35 -16.49 19.97
CA ASN A 97 -29.38 -17.30 20.73
C ASN A 97 -30.05 -18.12 21.85
N LEU A 98 -31.00 -17.55 22.60
CA LEU A 98 -31.73 -18.29 23.64
C LEU A 98 -32.55 -19.45 23.06
N ILE A 99 -33.09 -19.32 21.85
CA ILE A 99 -33.72 -20.43 21.13
C ILE A 99 -32.69 -21.53 20.83
N LYS A 100 -31.51 -21.16 20.32
CA LYS A 100 -30.45 -22.12 19.99
C LYS A 100 -29.92 -22.87 21.21
N GLU A 101 -29.82 -22.19 22.35
CA GLU A 101 -29.41 -22.78 23.63
C GLU A 101 -30.50 -23.67 24.25
N GLY A 102 -31.72 -23.65 23.70
CA GLY A 102 -32.84 -24.45 24.19
C GLY A 102 -33.49 -23.90 25.46
N VAL A 103 -33.15 -22.68 25.88
CA VAL A 103 -33.72 -22.00 27.05
C VAL A 103 -35.18 -21.62 26.79
N ILE A 104 -35.49 -21.19 25.57
CA ILE A 104 -36.84 -20.85 25.12
C ILE A 104 -37.25 -21.72 23.94
N LYS A 105 -38.50 -22.19 23.93
CA LYS A 105 -39.03 -22.99 22.81
C LYS A 105 -39.33 -22.09 21.61
N PRO A 106 -39.14 -22.56 20.36
CA PRO A 106 -39.54 -21.82 19.18
C PRO A 106 -41.03 -21.44 19.25
N GLY A 107 -41.35 -20.16 19.11
CA GLY A 107 -42.73 -19.66 19.15
C GLY A 107 -43.32 -19.42 20.55
N GLN A 108 -42.56 -19.61 21.63
CA GLN A 108 -43.02 -19.33 22.99
C GLN A 108 -43.18 -17.83 23.27
N TYR A 109 -42.36 -16.97 22.66
CA TYR A 109 -42.46 -15.52 22.74
C TYR A 109 -42.35 -14.91 21.34
N GLU A 110 -42.96 -13.75 21.12
CA GLU A 110 -42.86 -13.02 19.86
C GLU A 110 -41.40 -12.56 19.62
N ARG A 111 -40.93 -12.73 18.39
CA ARG A 111 -39.57 -12.34 18.01
C ARG A 111 -39.47 -10.81 18.05
N PRO A 112 -38.57 -10.22 18.85
CA PRO A 112 -38.46 -8.77 18.92
C PRO A 112 -38.00 -8.23 17.57
N THR A 113 -38.78 -7.29 17.01
CA THR A 113 -38.40 -6.54 15.82
C THR A 113 -37.40 -5.46 16.23
N VAL A 114 -36.15 -5.59 15.81
CA VAL A 114 -35.20 -4.48 15.90
C VAL A 114 -35.53 -3.58 14.71
N GLU A 115 -36.05 -2.38 14.97
CA GLU A 115 -35.92 -1.33 13.96
C GLU A 115 -34.42 -1.20 13.64
N PRO A 116 -34.01 -1.10 12.37
CA PRO A 116 -32.60 -0.93 12.06
C PRO A 116 -32.11 0.28 12.82
N MET A 117 -31.20 0.08 13.78
CA MET A 117 -30.52 1.20 14.45
C MET A 117 -29.87 2.01 13.35
N SER A 118 -30.35 3.23 13.13
CA SER A 118 -29.80 4.14 12.14
C SER A 118 -28.34 4.39 12.53
N HIS A 119 -27.42 3.92 11.70
CA HIS A 119 -26.06 4.44 11.66
C HIS A 119 -26.04 5.69 10.80
#